data_AF-A0AAX2ZIT4-F1
#
_entry.id   AF-A0AAX2ZIT4-F1
#
_cell.length_a   1.000
_cell.length_b   1.000
_cell.length_c   1.000
_cell.angle_alpha   90.00
_cell.angle_beta   90.00
_cell.angle_gamma   90.00
#
_symmetry.space_group_name_H-M   'P 1'
#
loop_
_entity.id
_entity.type
_entity.pdbx_description
1 polymer ?
#
loop_
_entity_poly.entity_id
_entity_poly.type
_entity_poly.pdbx_seq_one_letter_code
_entity_poly.pdbx_strand_id
1 'polypeptide(L)'
;MNINKADYFTIAQFGNLSTLLRKIDLEKKTLDQVKNLCDKNGMSLLQHSLANRKFDISEYLIENEVEVNHISNEVCNELHYLAANINSDGAIKIANKLFDMKVDITLKNKKYKNSPLWHLCQEVLKKNSEEGNQLIIKCLRKKTDITLCNVAGLSVKQLIEQRGTDEMKEEMRNS
;
A
#
# COMPACT_ATOMS: atom_id res chain seq x y z
N MET A 1 -20.03 0.69 -15.50
CA MET A 1 -20.09 1.90 -14.64
C MET A 1 -20.55 3.09 -15.48
N ASN A 2 -21.51 3.90 -14.99
CA ASN A 2 -21.91 5.14 -15.66
C ASN A 2 -21.01 6.30 -15.20
N ILE A 3 -20.10 6.75 -16.07
CA ILE A 3 -19.09 7.77 -15.74
C ILE A 3 -19.70 9.12 -15.34
N ASN A 4 -20.88 9.48 -15.85
CA ASN A 4 -21.52 10.76 -15.55
C ASN A 4 -22.04 10.82 -14.10
N LYS A 5 -22.32 9.65 -13.49
CA LYS A 5 -22.81 9.54 -12.10
C LYS A 5 -21.74 9.10 -11.11
N ALA A 6 -20.67 8.46 -11.58
CA ALA A 6 -19.58 8.00 -10.73
C ALA A 6 -18.76 9.19 -10.22
N ASP A 7 -18.32 9.13 -8.96
CA ASP A 7 -17.24 9.99 -8.45
C ASP A 7 -15.86 9.39 -8.76
N TYR A 8 -14.79 10.11 -8.43
CA TYR A 8 -13.42 9.66 -8.67
C TYR A 8 -13.07 8.37 -7.91
N PHE A 9 -13.61 8.20 -6.70
CA PHE A 9 -13.36 7.01 -5.87
C PHE A 9 -14.03 5.76 -6.44
N THR A 10 -15.26 5.89 -6.94
CA THR A 10 -15.96 4.82 -7.68
C THR A 10 -15.16 4.41 -8.91
N ILE A 11 -14.52 5.36 -9.61
CA ILE A 11 -13.64 5.06 -10.74
C ILE A 11 -12.35 4.37 -10.28
N ALA A 12 -11.74 4.82 -9.17
CA ALA A 12 -10.58 4.15 -8.59
C ALA A 12 -10.91 2.75 -8.01
N GLN A 13 -12.18 2.46 -7.77
CA GLN A 13 -12.64 1.14 -7.34
C GLN A 13 -12.96 0.22 -8.53
N PHE A 14 -13.70 0.70 -9.52
CA PHE A 14 -14.28 -0.16 -10.58
C PHE A 14 -13.76 0.14 -11.99
N GLY A 15 -13.20 1.32 -12.22
CA GLY A 15 -12.71 1.80 -13.51
C GLY A 15 -11.26 1.42 -13.81
N ASN A 16 -10.62 2.28 -14.61
CA ASN A 16 -9.22 2.22 -15.06
C ASN A 16 -8.73 3.65 -15.36
N LEU A 17 -7.45 3.80 -15.69
CA LEU A 17 -6.82 5.10 -15.95
C LEU A 17 -7.53 5.89 -17.05
N SER A 18 -7.88 5.25 -18.17
CA SER A 18 -8.63 5.91 -19.26
C SER A 18 -9.96 6.52 -18.76
N THR A 19 -10.67 5.79 -17.91
CA THR A 19 -11.94 6.27 -17.35
C THR A 19 -11.73 7.42 -16.36
N LEU A 20 -10.66 7.38 -15.57
CA LEU A 20 -10.28 8.48 -14.66
C LEU A 20 -9.96 9.75 -15.46
N LEU A 21 -9.10 9.65 -16.47
CA LEU A 21 -8.72 10.80 -17.31
C LEU A 21 -9.94 11.38 -18.04
N ARG A 22 -10.81 10.52 -18.59
CA ARG A 22 -12.06 10.98 -19.21
C ARG A 22 -12.97 11.69 -18.20
N LYS A 23 -13.04 11.24 -16.94
CA LYS A 23 -13.84 11.90 -15.91
C LYS A 23 -13.28 13.28 -15.54
N ILE A 24 -11.95 13.38 -15.42
CA ILE A 24 -11.26 14.66 -15.17
C ILE A 24 -11.59 15.67 -16.28
N ASP A 25 -11.49 15.23 -17.54
CA ASP A 25 -11.83 16.06 -18.71
C ASP A 25 -13.32 16.47 -18.76
N LEU A 26 -14.24 15.52 -18.54
CA LEU A 26 -15.68 15.81 -18.48
C LEU A 26 -16.06 16.83 -17.40
N GLU A 27 -15.36 16.81 -16.26
CA GLU A 27 -15.56 17.79 -15.18
C GLU A 27 -14.76 19.08 -15.38
N LYS A 28 -13.99 19.21 -16.48
CA LYS A 28 -13.12 20.35 -16.77
C LYS A 28 -12.14 20.65 -15.63
N LYS A 29 -11.60 19.60 -15.01
CA LYS A 29 -10.60 19.70 -13.94
C LYS A 29 -9.22 19.29 -14.45
N THR A 30 -8.20 19.57 -13.65
CA THR A 30 -6.85 19.03 -13.84
C THR A 30 -6.59 17.87 -12.89
N LEU A 31 -5.52 17.11 -13.15
CA LEU A 31 -5.09 16.05 -12.24
C LEU A 31 -4.74 16.61 -10.85
N ASP A 32 -4.07 17.76 -10.76
CA ASP A 32 -3.67 18.35 -9.47
C ASP A 32 -4.87 18.70 -8.58
N GLN A 33 -6.01 19.06 -9.18
CA GLN A 33 -7.25 19.31 -8.45
C GLN A 33 -7.93 18.03 -7.92
N VAL A 34 -7.47 16.86 -8.36
CA VAL A 34 -8.16 15.57 -8.14
C VAL A 34 -7.29 14.55 -7.40
N LYS A 35 -5.97 14.52 -7.66
CA LYS A 35 -5.07 13.44 -7.22
C LYS A 35 -5.01 13.24 -5.71
N ASN A 36 -5.13 14.33 -4.94
CA ASN A 36 -5.08 14.33 -3.47
C ASN A 36 -6.48 14.39 -2.81
N LEU A 37 -7.57 14.18 -3.57
CA LEU A 37 -8.90 14.12 -2.98
C LEU A 37 -9.04 12.93 -2.02
N CYS A 38 -9.81 13.16 -0.96
CA CYS A 38 -10.16 12.15 0.04
C CYS A 38 -11.68 11.99 0.14
N ASP A 39 -12.14 10.76 0.39
CA ASP A 39 -13.55 10.48 0.62
C ASP A 39 -13.95 10.75 2.09
N LYS A 40 -15.22 10.47 2.42
CA LYS A 40 -15.76 10.64 3.79
C LYS A 40 -15.10 9.73 4.85
N ASN A 41 -14.44 8.66 4.44
CA ASN A 41 -13.68 7.77 5.32
C ASN A 41 -12.22 8.23 5.45
N GLY A 42 -11.89 9.39 4.88
CA GLY A 42 -10.53 9.89 4.80
C GLY A 42 -9.66 9.01 3.91
N MET A 43 -10.18 8.20 3.00
CA MET A 43 -9.34 7.46 2.06
C MET A 43 -9.01 8.32 0.85
N SER A 44 -7.72 8.41 0.50
CA SER A 44 -7.28 9.14 -0.69
C SER A 44 -7.61 8.39 -1.99
N LEU A 45 -7.58 9.11 -3.12
CA LEU A 45 -7.74 8.49 -4.44
C LEU A 45 -6.72 7.37 -4.70
N LEU A 46 -5.46 7.59 -4.30
CA LEU A 46 -4.41 6.57 -4.37
C LEU A 46 -4.72 5.36 -3.48
N GLN A 47 -5.19 5.57 -2.25
CA GLN A 47 -5.56 4.44 -1.37
C GLN A 47 -6.71 3.60 -1.94
N HIS A 48 -7.70 4.25 -2.57
CA HIS A 48 -8.78 3.55 -3.29
C HIS A 48 -8.25 2.72 -4.45
N SER A 49 -7.34 3.27 -5.27
CA SER A 49 -6.78 2.54 -6.41
C SER A 49 -5.91 1.35 -5.96
N LEU A 50 -5.15 1.49 -4.88
CA LEU A 50 -4.34 0.42 -4.29
C LEU A 50 -5.19 -0.71 -3.73
N ALA A 51 -6.22 -0.36 -2.94
CA ALA A 51 -7.15 -1.33 -2.32
C ALA A 51 -7.91 -2.18 -3.37
N ASN A 52 -8.10 -1.64 -4.57
CA ASN A 52 -8.88 -2.26 -5.63
C ASN A 52 -8.05 -2.70 -6.85
N ARG A 53 -6.72 -2.81 -6.68
CA ARG A 53 -5.79 -3.33 -7.71
C ARG A 53 -5.81 -2.53 -9.01
N LYS A 54 -6.16 -1.24 -8.96
CA LYS A 54 -6.08 -0.31 -10.10
C LYS A 54 -4.67 0.24 -10.19
N PHE A 55 -3.73 -0.65 -10.53
CA PHE A 55 -2.30 -0.34 -10.55
C PHE A 55 -1.93 0.63 -11.67
N ASP A 56 -2.68 0.68 -12.76
CA ASP A 56 -2.56 1.70 -13.80
C ASP A 56 -2.86 3.11 -13.26
N ILE A 57 -3.94 3.25 -12.49
CA ILE A 57 -4.27 4.51 -11.80
C ILE A 57 -3.21 4.83 -10.75
N SER A 58 -2.84 3.86 -9.92
CA SER A 58 -1.89 4.06 -8.82
C SER A 58 -0.51 4.48 -9.33
N GLU A 59 -0.01 3.84 -10.39
CA GLU A 59 1.26 4.18 -11.03
C GLU A 59 1.21 5.58 -11.64
N TYR A 60 0.12 5.91 -12.35
CA TYR A 60 -0.05 7.25 -12.91
C TYR A 60 -0.09 8.35 -11.84
N LEU A 61 -0.78 8.12 -10.71
CA LEU A 61 -0.81 9.07 -9.59
C LEU A 61 0.57 9.26 -8.98
N ILE A 62 1.33 8.19 -8.76
CA ILE A 62 2.69 8.23 -8.22
C ILE A 62 3.63 8.99 -9.16
N GLU A 63 3.53 8.74 -10.46
CA GLU A 63 4.35 9.41 -11.49
C GLU A 63 4.01 10.90 -11.65
N ASN A 64 2.84 11.31 -11.17
CA ASN A 64 2.40 12.70 -11.15
C ASN A 64 2.40 13.29 -9.73
N GLU A 65 3.34 12.85 -8.89
CA GLU A 65 3.66 13.48 -7.60
C GLU A 65 2.44 13.63 -6.67
N VAL A 66 1.61 12.59 -6.59
CA VAL A 66 0.58 12.49 -5.56
C VAL A 66 1.21 12.49 -4.17
N GLU A 67 0.52 13.09 -3.20
CA GLU A 67 0.96 13.05 -1.80
C GLU A 67 0.86 11.62 -1.26
N VAL A 68 1.85 11.21 -0.47
CA VAL A 68 1.91 9.90 0.20
C VAL A 68 2.03 10.09 1.71
N ASN A 69 1.94 9.02 2.50
CA ASN A 69 1.75 9.06 3.95
C ASN A 69 0.39 9.66 4.37
N HIS A 70 -0.60 9.58 3.49
CA HIS A 70 -1.96 9.94 3.87
C HIS A 70 -2.50 8.94 4.88
N ILE A 71 -3.17 9.40 5.94
CA ILE A 71 -3.72 8.54 7.00
C ILE A 71 -5.25 8.63 6.97
N SER A 72 -5.88 7.52 6.63
CA SER A 72 -7.35 7.40 6.64
C SER A 72 -7.94 7.31 8.05
N ASN A 73 -9.27 7.37 8.18
CA ASN A 73 -9.96 7.31 9.48
C ASN A 73 -9.75 5.99 10.24
N GLU A 74 -9.31 4.93 9.54
CA GLU A 74 -8.92 3.64 10.11
C GLU A 74 -7.44 3.56 10.52
N VAL A 75 -6.74 4.70 10.48
CA VAL A 75 -5.30 4.83 10.75
C VAL A 75 -4.49 3.93 9.81
N CYS A 76 -4.92 3.86 8.55
CA CYS A 76 -4.26 3.13 7.47
C CYS A 76 -3.68 4.11 6.45
N ASN A 77 -2.45 3.82 6.01
CA ASN A 77 -1.75 4.50 4.91
C ASN A 77 -1.76 3.65 3.62
N GLU A 78 -1.06 4.11 2.58
CA GLU A 78 -1.03 3.49 1.25
C GLU A 78 -0.57 2.03 1.31
N LEU A 79 0.48 1.73 2.07
CA LEU A 79 1.02 0.37 2.16
C LEU A 79 0.08 -0.59 2.88
N HIS A 80 -0.75 -0.14 3.83
CA HIS A 80 -1.81 -0.98 4.40
C HIS A 80 -2.80 -1.46 3.33
N TYR A 81 -3.27 -0.53 2.50
CA TYR A 81 -4.26 -0.82 1.46
C TYR A 81 -3.68 -1.62 0.29
N LEU A 82 -2.39 -1.45 -0.01
CA LEU A 82 -1.70 -2.24 -1.02
C LEU A 82 -1.37 -3.66 -0.54
N ALA A 83 -0.96 -3.83 0.72
CA ALA A 83 -0.42 -5.10 1.22
C ALA A 83 -1.40 -6.27 1.06
N ALA A 84 -2.71 -6.05 1.26
CA ALA A 84 -3.74 -7.08 1.04
C ALA A 84 -3.80 -7.60 -0.42
N ASN A 85 -3.21 -6.86 -1.36
CA ASN A 85 -3.21 -7.12 -2.79
C ASN A 85 -1.81 -7.40 -3.35
N ILE A 86 -0.80 -7.66 -2.51
CA ILE A 86 0.60 -7.87 -2.93
C ILE A 86 0.85 -9.28 -3.50
N ASN A 87 0.11 -9.64 -4.55
CA ASN A 87 0.17 -10.97 -5.17
C ASN A 87 0.69 -10.98 -6.62
N SER A 88 1.01 -9.80 -7.17
CA SER A 88 1.55 -9.62 -8.51
C SER A 88 2.76 -8.69 -8.53
N ASP A 89 3.57 -8.80 -9.58
CA ASP A 89 4.78 -7.99 -9.76
C ASP A 89 4.45 -6.49 -9.85
N GLY A 90 3.30 -6.14 -10.44
CA GLY A 90 2.79 -4.77 -10.45
C GLY A 90 2.54 -4.21 -9.04
N ALA A 91 2.00 -5.02 -8.13
CA ALA A 91 1.81 -4.62 -6.73
C ALA A 91 3.16 -4.44 -6.02
N ILE A 92 4.12 -5.35 -6.25
CA ILE A 92 5.46 -5.29 -5.66
C ILE A 92 6.24 -4.07 -6.18
N LYS A 93 6.13 -3.75 -7.48
CA LYS A 93 6.71 -2.55 -8.09
C LYS A 93 6.18 -1.28 -7.41
N ILE A 94 4.87 -1.18 -7.22
CA ILE A 94 4.25 -0.03 -6.55
C ILE A 94 4.66 0.03 -5.07
N ALA A 95 4.72 -1.11 -4.37
CA ALA A 95 5.15 -1.16 -2.98
C ALA A 95 6.59 -0.65 -2.82
N ASN A 96 7.49 -1.02 -3.76
CA ASN A 96 8.85 -0.49 -3.80
C ASN A 96 8.87 1.04 -4.01
N LYS A 97 8.08 1.56 -4.97
CA LYS A 97 7.96 3.02 -5.19
C LYS A 97 7.49 3.73 -3.91
N LEU A 98 6.44 3.25 -3.26
CA LEU A 98 5.92 3.82 -2.01
C LEU A 98 6.94 3.77 -0.86
N PHE A 99 7.68 2.67 -0.76
CA PHE A 99 8.77 2.55 0.21
C PHE A 99 9.88 3.57 -0.03
N ASP A 100 10.28 3.77 -1.29
CA ASP A 100 11.30 4.75 -1.68
C ASP A 100 10.84 6.20 -1.44
N MET A 101 9.52 6.44 -1.55
CA MET A 101 8.87 7.69 -1.15
C MET A 101 8.70 7.83 0.38
N LYS A 102 9.29 6.92 1.18
CA LYS A 102 9.30 6.95 2.65
C LYS A 102 7.91 6.85 3.28
N VAL A 103 7.02 6.03 2.70
CA VAL A 103 5.77 5.68 3.39
C VAL A 103 6.09 4.93 4.69
N ASP A 104 5.47 5.33 5.80
CA ASP A 104 5.69 4.75 7.12
C ASP A 104 5.25 3.28 7.15
N ILE A 105 6.20 2.36 7.35
CA ILE A 105 5.96 0.91 7.40
C ILE A 105 5.60 0.41 8.81
N THR A 106 5.57 1.30 9.81
CA THR A 106 5.43 0.98 11.24
C THR A 106 4.07 1.40 11.82
N LEU A 107 3.36 2.31 11.13
CA LEU A 107 2.05 2.83 11.53
C LEU A 107 1.08 1.72 11.92
N LYS A 108 0.63 1.67 13.17
CA LYS A 108 -0.32 0.65 13.63
C LYS A 108 -1.76 1.09 13.35
N ASN A 109 -2.47 0.31 12.52
CA ASN A 109 -3.87 0.59 12.23
C ASN A 109 -4.77 0.59 13.47
N LYS A 110 -5.95 1.21 13.33
CA LYS A 110 -6.88 1.44 14.46
C LYS A 110 -7.38 0.14 15.07
N LYS A 111 -7.83 -0.79 14.22
CA LYS A 111 -8.61 -1.96 14.62
C LYS A 111 -7.78 -3.08 15.25
N TYR A 112 -6.67 -3.46 14.61
CA TYR A 112 -5.90 -4.63 15.00
C TYR A 112 -4.49 -4.31 15.46
N LYS A 113 -4.07 -3.04 15.34
CA LYS A 113 -2.68 -2.61 15.58
C LYS A 113 -1.68 -3.34 14.70
N ASN A 114 -2.10 -3.74 13.51
CA ASN A 114 -1.19 -4.24 12.47
C ASN A 114 -0.51 -3.07 11.80
N SER A 115 0.79 -3.19 11.53
CA SER A 115 1.52 -2.26 10.67
C SER A 115 1.42 -2.66 9.19
N PRO A 116 1.77 -1.78 8.24
CA PRO A 116 1.92 -2.18 6.84
C PRO A 116 2.97 -3.26 6.68
N LEU A 117 4.10 -3.16 7.39
CA LEU A 117 5.15 -4.18 7.35
C LEU A 117 4.64 -5.54 7.80
N TRP A 118 3.80 -5.59 8.83
CA TRP A 118 3.11 -6.82 9.19
C TRP A 118 2.25 -7.30 8.00
N HIS A 119 1.26 -6.55 7.54
CA HIS A 119 0.43 -7.01 6.42
C HIS A 119 1.25 -7.46 5.19
N LEU A 120 2.33 -6.76 4.86
CA LEU A 120 3.28 -7.12 3.81
C LEU A 120 3.89 -8.51 4.05
N CYS A 121 4.49 -8.74 5.22
CA CYS A 121 5.04 -10.03 5.60
C CYS A 121 3.98 -11.13 5.58
N GLN A 122 2.74 -10.85 6.02
CA GLN A 122 1.66 -11.84 5.99
C GLN A 122 1.42 -12.37 4.58
N GLU A 123 1.32 -11.47 3.61
CA GLU A 123 0.88 -11.82 2.26
C GLU A 123 2.04 -12.32 1.41
N VAL A 124 3.20 -11.65 1.47
CA VAL A 124 4.41 -12.07 0.73
C VAL A 124 4.85 -13.48 1.15
N LEU A 125 4.89 -13.80 2.44
CA LEU A 125 5.35 -15.10 2.93
C LEU A 125 4.35 -16.25 2.68
N LYS A 126 3.16 -15.99 2.11
CA LYS A 126 2.28 -17.05 1.59
C LYS A 126 2.73 -17.54 0.21
N LYS A 127 3.18 -16.63 -0.64
CA LYS A 127 3.64 -16.92 -2.01
C LYS A 127 5.14 -17.20 -2.06
N ASN A 128 5.90 -16.51 -1.19
CA ASN A 128 7.35 -16.60 -1.08
C ASN A 128 8.06 -16.35 -2.43
N SER A 129 7.63 -15.33 -3.18
CA SER A 129 8.31 -14.94 -4.43
C SER A 129 9.57 -14.14 -4.15
N GLU A 130 10.56 -14.24 -5.03
CA GLU A 130 11.85 -13.57 -4.87
C GLU A 130 11.71 -12.06 -4.70
N GLU A 131 10.93 -11.41 -5.56
CA GLU A 131 10.74 -9.96 -5.54
C GLU A 131 10.04 -9.48 -4.25
N GLY A 132 9.13 -10.29 -3.73
CA GLY A 132 8.44 -10.00 -2.47
C GLY A 132 9.39 -10.17 -1.29
N ASN A 133 10.22 -11.21 -1.33
CA ASN A 133 11.22 -11.47 -0.30
C ASN A 133 12.26 -10.34 -0.23
N GLN A 134 12.75 -9.89 -1.39
CA GLN A 134 13.66 -8.75 -1.48
C GLN A 134 13.02 -7.46 -0.96
N LEU A 135 11.71 -7.25 -1.15
CA LEU A 135 11.00 -6.12 -0.55
C LEU A 135 10.98 -6.21 0.99
N ILE A 136 10.74 -7.38 1.58
CA ILE A 136 10.81 -7.56 3.04
C ILE A 136 12.23 -7.26 3.54
N ILE A 137 13.26 -7.81 2.90
CA ILE A 137 14.66 -7.57 3.26
C ILE A 137 14.98 -6.06 3.21
N LYS A 138 14.53 -5.38 2.15
CA LYS A 138 14.65 -3.91 2.03
C LYS A 138 13.97 -3.18 3.18
N CYS A 139 12.82 -3.65 3.66
CA CYS A 139 12.17 -3.10 4.85
C CYS A 139 12.95 -3.37 6.15
N LEU A 140 13.49 -4.56 6.34
CA LEU A 140 14.27 -4.92 7.54
C LEU A 140 15.52 -4.05 7.70
N ARG A 141 16.16 -3.69 6.58
CA ARG A 141 17.31 -2.76 6.56
C ARG A 141 17.01 -1.36 7.12
N LYS A 142 15.74 -0.98 7.31
CA LYS A 142 15.37 0.26 8.01
C LYS A 142 15.59 0.19 9.52
N LYS A 143 15.92 -0.98 10.08
CA LYS A 143 16.18 -1.20 11.52
C LYS A 143 15.03 -0.69 12.40
N THR A 144 13.81 -0.94 11.96
CA THR A 144 12.60 -0.63 12.74
C THR A 144 12.35 -1.69 13.81
N ASP A 145 11.66 -1.36 14.89
CA ASP A 145 11.28 -2.32 15.92
C ASP A 145 10.20 -3.29 15.40
N ILE A 146 10.65 -4.48 15.01
CA ILE A 146 9.83 -5.57 14.50
C ILE A 146 9.28 -6.49 15.61
N THR A 147 9.58 -6.20 16.87
CA THR A 147 9.16 -7.02 18.02
C THR A 147 7.78 -6.64 18.55
N LEU A 148 7.31 -5.43 18.24
CA LEU A 148 6.04 -4.93 18.72
C LEU A 148 4.86 -5.75 18.20
N CYS A 149 4.07 -6.30 19.12
CA CYS A 149 2.91 -7.11 18.78
C CYS A 149 1.69 -6.26 18.35
N ASN A 150 0.84 -6.89 17.54
CA ASN A 150 -0.53 -6.47 17.28
C ASN A 150 -1.47 -6.93 18.42
N VAL A 151 -2.79 -6.68 18.28
CA VAL A 151 -3.79 -7.09 19.30
C VAL A 151 -3.85 -8.61 19.51
N ALA A 152 -3.46 -9.41 18.50
CA ALA A 152 -3.41 -10.87 18.60
C ALA A 152 -2.11 -11.41 19.21
N GLY A 153 -1.22 -10.55 19.70
CA GLY A 153 0.08 -10.97 20.24
C GLY A 153 1.11 -11.39 19.19
N LEU A 154 0.88 -11.05 17.91
CA LEU A 154 1.75 -11.39 16.78
C LEU A 154 2.62 -10.21 16.37
N SER A 155 3.92 -10.46 16.16
CA SER A 155 4.90 -9.47 15.68
C SER A 155 5.51 -9.86 14.32
N VAL A 156 6.09 -8.88 13.62
CA VAL A 156 6.82 -9.09 12.35
C VAL A 156 7.95 -10.11 12.55
N LYS A 157 8.69 -9.98 13.66
CA LYS A 157 9.75 -10.93 14.04
C LYS A 157 9.26 -12.38 14.06
N GLN A 158 8.17 -12.65 14.77
CA GLN A 158 7.64 -14.02 14.89
C GLN A 158 7.25 -14.62 13.54
N LEU A 159 6.74 -13.81 12.61
CA LEU A 159 6.33 -14.30 11.29
C LEU A 159 7.51 -14.68 10.42
N ILE A 160 8.56 -13.86 10.43
CA ILE A 160 9.79 -14.14 9.68
C ILE A 160 10.52 -15.34 10.29
N GLU A 161 10.54 -15.47 11.63
CA GLU A 161 11.09 -16.66 12.29
C GLU A 161 10.36 -17.94 11.85
N GLN A 162 9.02 -17.91 11.78
CA GLN A 162 8.20 -19.06 11.42
C GLN A 162 8.21 -19.38 9.93
N ARG A 163 8.26 -18.37 9.06
CA ARG A 163 7.92 -18.52 7.62
C ARG A 163 8.90 -17.84 6.67
N GLY A 164 9.82 -17.03 7.17
CA GLY A 164 10.79 -16.29 6.36
C GLY A 164 11.94 -17.13 5.85
N THR A 165 12.64 -16.61 4.85
CA THR A 165 13.87 -17.20 4.30
C THR A 165 15.03 -17.05 5.28
N ASP A 166 16.11 -17.81 5.06
CA ASP A 166 17.32 -17.70 5.88
C ASP A 166 17.96 -16.32 5.76
N GLU A 167 17.93 -15.71 4.58
CA GLU A 167 18.39 -14.34 4.34
C GLU A 167 17.61 -13.32 5.19
N MET A 168 16.29 -13.42 5.26
CA MET A 168 15.50 -12.52 6.12
C MET A 168 15.84 -12.69 7.60
N LYS A 169 16.03 -13.94 8.05
CA LYS A 169 16.39 -14.24 9.44
C LYS A 169 17.80 -13.74 9.76
N GLU A 170 18.72 -13.79 8.81
CA GLU A 170 20.05 -13.22 8.93
C GLU A 170 20.02 -11.69 9.00
N GLU A 171 19.29 -11.04 8.09
CA GLU A 171 19.11 -9.59 8.09
C GLU A 171 18.51 -9.11 9.42
N MET A 172 17.55 -9.84 10.00
CA MET A 172 16.99 -9.58 11.34
C MET A 172 18.00 -9.68 12.49
N ARG A 173 19.02 -10.53 12.39
CA ARG A 173 20.06 -10.66 13.42
C ARG A 173 21.11 -9.55 13.34
N ASN A 174 21.26 -8.96 12.16
CA ASN A 174 22.24 -7.92 11.87
C ASN A 174 21.66 -6.48 11.99
N SER A 175 20.35 -6.36 12.21
CA SER A 175 19.64 -5.07 12.29
C SER A 175 19.69 -4.44 13.68
#